data_AF-A0A2B4S7P5-F1
#
_entry.id   AF-A0A2B4S7P5-F1
#
_cell.length_a   1.000
_cell.length_b   1.000
_cell.length_c   1.000
_cell.angle_alpha   90.00
_cell.angle_beta   90.00
_cell.angle_gamma   90.00
#
_symmetry.space_group_name_H-M   'P 1'
#
loop_
_entity.id
_entity.type
_entity.pdbx_description
1 polymer ?
#
loop_
_entity_poly.entity_id
_entity_poly.type
_entity_poly.pdbx_seq_one_letter_code
_entity_poly.pdbx_strand_id
1 'polypeptide(L)'
;MRLVCRTISYISSLNFPPCRELLLKLDCLFALKLLDRTTVNLLFSSQPADLFQRTHRGFSKLYRLSLTNAENMHLLHVKSLYVLLVTLCVLWHVEVDAGDGLLLTRGCYVDRSGSRAMPELLVSYRGNGLDWSDLDNTVIIPCREEAEKRNYKCFGIQFYGECWSGPNACDTYDKYGKSDECFCSVGGSSGKSYPRYDPEHEHCLGPVGGSLANFVYKID
;
A
#
# COMPACT_ATOMS: atom_id res chain seq x y z
N MET A 1 18.23 16.27 -19.76
CA MET A 1 17.00 16.89 -20.30
C MET A 1 15.89 15.87 -20.58
N ARG A 2 16.06 14.85 -21.44
CA ARG A 2 14.96 13.91 -21.79
C ARG A 2 14.43 13.04 -20.64
N LEU A 3 15.27 12.67 -19.66
CA LEU A 3 14.82 11.93 -18.46
C LEU A 3 14.01 12.81 -17.48
N VAL A 4 14.36 14.10 -17.37
CA VAL A 4 13.74 15.05 -16.43
C VAL A 4 12.30 15.37 -16.87
N CYS A 5 12.07 15.55 -18.17
CA CYS A 5 10.72 15.72 -18.72
C CYS A 5 9.82 14.49 -18.48
N ARG A 6 10.36 13.26 -18.54
CA ARG A 6 9.60 12.03 -18.24
C ARG A 6 9.20 11.94 -16.76
N THR A 7 10.04 12.48 -15.87
CA THR A 7 9.81 12.49 -14.42
C THR A 7 8.72 13.51 -14.05
N ILE A 8 8.73 14.68 -14.70
CA ILE A 8 7.68 15.70 -14.55
C ILE A 8 6.34 15.20 -15.12
N SER A 9 6.33 14.46 -16.24
CA SER A 9 5.13 13.79 -16.74
C SER A 9 4.57 12.76 -15.75
N TYR A 10 5.42 12.01 -15.06
CA TYR A 10 5.00 11.02 -14.06
C TYR A 10 4.40 11.69 -12.81
N ILE A 11 5.05 12.73 -12.29
CA ILE A 11 4.53 13.52 -11.16
C ILE A 11 3.25 14.27 -11.53
N SER A 12 3.13 14.73 -12.78
CA SER A 12 1.92 15.37 -13.31
C SER A 12 0.76 14.39 -13.57
N SER A 13 1.04 13.07 -13.56
CA SER A 13 0.02 12.02 -13.67
C SER A 13 -0.53 11.54 -12.32
N LEU A 14 0.01 12.04 -11.20
CA LEU A 14 -0.49 11.74 -9.87
C LEU A 14 -1.61 12.74 -9.51
N ASN A 15 -2.82 12.23 -9.29
CA ASN A 15 -4.02 13.02 -8.97
C ASN A 15 -3.99 13.52 -7.50
N PHE A 16 -3.14 14.50 -7.18
CA PHE A 16 -3.11 15.16 -5.87
C PHE A 16 -3.19 16.69 -6.00
N PRO A 17 -4.39 17.29 -5.82
CA PRO A 17 -4.62 18.71 -6.11
C PRO A 17 -3.71 19.72 -5.37
N PRO A 18 -3.32 19.55 -4.08
CA PRO A 18 -2.55 20.58 -3.37
C PRO A 18 -1.04 20.56 -3.65
N CYS A 19 -0.43 19.41 -3.93
CA CYS A 19 0.99 19.33 -4.31
C CYS A 19 1.25 19.80 -5.74
N ARG A 20 0.27 19.59 -6.63
CA ARG A 20 0.33 20.04 -8.02
C ARG A 20 0.49 21.56 -8.12
N GLU A 21 -0.24 22.33 -7.30
CA GLU A 21 -0.12 23.80 -7.27
C GLU A 21 1.20 24.30 -6.66
N LEU A 22 1.76 23.59 -5.67
CA LEU A 22 2.99 24.00 -5.00
C LEU A 22 4.23 23.72 -5.87
N LEU A 23 4.25 22.59 -6.58
CA LEU A 23 5.34 22.20 -7.49
C LEU A 23 5.30 22.96 -8.82
N LEU A 24 4.13 23.39 -9.30
CA LEU A 24 4.00 24.25 -10.49
C LEU A 24 4.50 25.68 -10.24
N LYS A 25 4.51 26.15 -8.99
CA LYS A 25 4.96 27.51 -8.62
C LYS A 25 6.47 27.62 -8.36
N LEU A 26 7.19 26.50 -8.27
CA LEU A 26 8.63 26.46 -8.09
C LEU A 26 9.29 26.18 -9.43
N ASP A 27 9.77 27.23 -10.11
CA ASP A 27 10.45 27.12 -11.40
C ASP A 27 11.53 26.04 -11.38
N CYS A 28 11.45 25.12 -12.35
CA CYS A 28 12.37 23.98 -12.51
C CYS A 28 13.85 24.42 -12.61
N LEU A 29 14.08 25.66 -13.07
CA LEU A 29 15.38 26.33 -13.16
C LEU A 29 16.04 26.60 -11.79
N PHE A 30 15.25 26.75 -10.73
CA PHE A 30 15.77 27.03 -9.38
C PHE A 30 16.21 25.74 -8.67
N ALA A 31 15.46 24.65 -8.84
CA ALA A 31 15.79 23.33 -8.30
C ALA A 31 17.05 22.73 -8.97
N LEU A 32 17.24 22.96 -10.27
CA LEU A 32 18.39 22.45 -11.03
C LEU A 32 19.72 23.16 -10.71
N LYS A 33 19.70 24.38 -10.16
CA LYS A 33 20.92 25.10 -9.75
C LYS A 33 21.47 24.68 -8.38
N LEU A 34 20.73 23.87 -7.62
CA LEU A 34 21.05 23.52 -6.23
C LEU A 34 21.52 22.07 -6.03
N LEU A 35 21.45 21.22 -7.06
CA LEU A 35 21.77 19.80 -6.98
C LEU A 35 22.89 19.44 -7.95
N ASP A 36 24.04 19.03 -7.42
CA ASP A 36 25.12 18.43 -8.23
C ASP A 36 24.67 17.08 -8.83
N ARG A 37 25.26 16.76 -9.98
CA ARG A 37 25.02 15.56 -10.81
C ARG A 37 25.18 14.26 -10.00
N THR A 38 26.02 14.27 -8.98
CA THR A 38 26.25 13.14 -8.06
C THR A 38 25.04 12.86 -7.17
N THR A 39 24.37 13.91 -6.70
CA THR A 39 23.17 13.83 -5.85
C THR A 39 21.98 13.25 -6.60
N VAL A 40 21.85 13.62 -7.87
CA VAL A 40 20.81 13.06 -8.76
C VAL A 40 21.05 11.57 -8.95
N ASN A 41 22.28 11.11 -9.19
CA ASN A 41 22.57 9.69 -9.42
C ASN A 41 22.39 8.81 -8.17
N LEU A 42 22.59 9.36 -6.96
CA LEU A 42 22.41 8.62 -5.70
C LEU A 42 20.95 8.37 -5.34
N LEU A 43 20.02 9.22 -5.79
CA LEU A 43 18.58 9.06 -5.57
C LEU A 43 17.95 7.95 -6.42
N PHE A 44 18.62 7.46 -7.46
CA PHE A 44 18.05 6.54 -8.45
C PHE A 44 18.77 5.18 -8.57
N SER A 45 19.40 4.69 -7.50
CA SER A 45 19.88 3.29 -7.42
C SER A 45 18.74 2.37 -6.95
N SER A 46 18.51 1.30 -7.70
CA SER A 46 17.25 0.57 -7.81
C SER A 46 17.02 -0.57 -6.79
N GLN A 47 17.10 -0.33 -5.47
CA GLN A 47 16.63 -1.31 -4.46
C GLN A 47 16.05 -0.63 -3.20
N PRO A 48 14.81 -0.97 -2.76
CA PRO A 48 14.05 -0.19 -1.76
C PRO A 48 14.47 -0.39 -0.29
N ALA A 49 15.20 -1.46 0.06
CA ALA A 49 15.51 -1.76 1.47
C ALA A 49 16.76 -1.04 2.05
N ASP A 50 17.55 -0.36 1.22
CA ASP A 50 18.80 0.31 1.64
C ASP A 50 18.66 1.86 1.64
N LEU A 51 17.44 2.35 1.39
CA LEU A 51 17.18 3.78 1.19
C LEU A 51 17.32 4.57 2.50
N PHE A 52 16.92 4.02 3.64
CA PHE A 52 16.93 4.70 4.95
C PHE A 52 18.33 4.88 5.56
N GLN A 53 19.16 3.83 5.56
CA GLN A 53 20.54 3.93 6.10
C GLN A 53 21.49 4.73 5.19
N ARG A 54 21.25 4.73 3.88
CA ARG A 54 22.04 5.51 2.91
C ARG A 54 21.60 6.97 2.83
N THR A 55 20.31 7.28 2.95
CA THR A 55 19.86 8.69 3.09
C THR A 55 20.43 9.31 4.36
N HIS A 56 20.35 8.65 5.52
CA HIS A 56 20.87 9.22 6.77
C HIS A 56 22.40 9.46 6.73
N ARG A 57 23.19 8.55 6.13
CA ARG A 57 24.64 8.74 5.91
C ARG A 57 24.95 9.79 4.84
N GLY A 58 24.13 9.89 3.80
CA GLY A 58 24.24 10.89 2.73
C GLY A 58 23.94 12.31 3.22
N PHE A 59 22.86 12.51 3.98
CA PHE A 59 22.48 13.79 4.59
C PHE A 59 23.53 14.26 5.61
N SER A 60 24.07 13.35 6.43
CA SER A 60 25.17 13.65 7.37
C SER A 60 26.45 14.14 6.67
N LYS A 61 26.81 13.53 5.53
CA LYS A 61 28.00 13.91 4.75
C LYS A 61 27.78 15.23 3.98
N LEU A 62 26.58 15.45 3.46
CA LEU A 62 26.17 16.71 2.79
C LEU A 62 26.12 17.88 3.77
N TYR A 63 25.67 17.67 5.01
CA TYR A 63 25.72 18.68 6.07
C TYR A 63 27.17 19.09 6.39
N ARG A 64 28.09 18.12 6.52
CA ARG A 64 29.53 18.40 6.73
C ARG A 64 30.20 19.09 5.54
N LEU A 65 29.85 18.73 4.31
CA LEU A 65 30.35 19.37 3.08
C LEU A 65 29.77 20.78 2.87
N SER A 66 28.57 21.04 3.36
CA SER A 66 27.94 22.37 3.30
C SER A 66 28.53 23.37 4.30
N LEU A 67 29.15 22.90 5.39
CA LEU A 67 29.80 23.74 6.40
C LEU A 67 31.21 24.22 5.98
N THR A 68 31.86 23.56 5.01
CA THR A 68 33.24 23.87 4.60
C THR A 68 33.35 24.95 3.53
N ASN A 69 32.26 25.29 2.82
CA ASN A 69 32.23 26.38 1.84
C ASN A 69 31.29 27.50 2.32
N ALA A 70 31.78 28.32 3.24
CA ALA A 70 31.10 29.50 3.74
C ALA A 70 31.30 30.69 2.79
N GLU A 71 30.56 30.70 1.68
CA GLU A 71 30.29 31.94 0.94
C GLU A 71 28.80 32.26 1.10
N ASN A 72 28.52 33.24 1.96
CA ASN A 72 27.21 33.89 2.22
C ASN A 72 26.35 33.29 3.35
N MET A 73 26.36 33.97 4.50
CA MET A 73 25.52 33.72 5.67
C MET A 73 24.01 33.70 5.36
N HIS A 74 23.53 34.56 4.45
CA HIS A 74 22.13 34.55 4.00
C HIS A 74 21.75 33.25 3.27
N LEU A 75 22.64 32.69 2.48
CA LEU A 75 22.39 31.45 1.74
C LEU A 75 22.37 30.24 2.69
N LEU A 76 23.17 30.27 3.76
CA LEU A 76 23.18 29.24 4.80
C LEU A 76 21.86 29.20 5.58
N HIS A 77 21.27 30.36 5.88
CA HIS A 77 19.96 30.45 6.54
C HIS A 77 18.84 29.93 5.62
N VAL A 78 18.85 30.31 4.33
CA VAL A 78 17.84 29.83 3.35
C VAL A 78 17.94 28.32 3.14
N LYS A 79 19.15 27.76 3.03
CA LYS A 79 19.38 26.31 2.94
C LYS A 79 18.92 25.57 4.19
N SER A 80 19.22 26.11 5.37
CA SER A 80 18.79 25.51 6.64
C SER A 80 17.27 25.55 6.81
N LEU A 81 16.62 26.65 6.41
CA LEU A 81 15.16 26.77 6.43
C LEU A 81 14.51 25.79 5.43
N TYR A 82 15.10 25.63 4.24
CA TYR A 82 14.64 24.68 3.23
C TYR A 82 14.75 23.23 3.70
N VAL A 83 15.90 22.84 4.29
CA VAL A 83 16.08 21.50 4.88
C VAL A 83 15.11 21.28 6.04
N LEU A 84 14.88 22.29 6.88
CA LEU A 84 13.90 22.21 7.97
C LEU A 84 12.48 22.05 7.43
N LEU A 85 12.09 22.80 6.39
CA LEU A 85 10.77 22.68 5.77
C LEU A 85 10.57 21.32 5.09
N VAL A 86 11.59 20.80 4.39
CA VAL A 86 11.54 19.47 3.78
C VAL A 86 11.48 18.38 4.84
N THR A 87 12.26 18.47 5.91
CA THR A 87 12.22 17.49 7.01
C THR A 87 10.92 17.55 7.78
N LEU A 88 10.37 18.74 8.05
CA LEU A 88 9.03 18.88 8.63
C LEU A 88 7.94 18.33 7.72
N CYS A 89 8.04 18.51 6.40
CA CYS A 89 7.12 17.92 5.43
C CYS A 89 7.22 16.39 5.41
N VAL A 90 8.43 15.84 5.44
CA VAL A 90 8.68 14.39 5.54
C VAL A 90 8.20 13.85 6.89
N LEU A 91 8.38 14.57 7.99
CA LEU A 91 7.88 14.17 9.31
C LEU A 91 6.35 14.23 9.39
N TRP A 92 5.72 15.20 8.72
CA TRP A 92 4.27 15.25 8.54
C TRP A 92 3.75 14.07 7.70
N HIS A 93 4.54 13.58 6.75
CA HIS A 93 4.25 12.34 6.02
C HIS A 93 4.46 11.08 6.89
N VAL A 94 5.43 11.08 7.81
CA VAL A 94 5.73 9.92 8.69
C VAL A 94 4.61 9.64 9.69
N GLU A 95 3.70 10.59 9.96
CA GLU A 95 2.54 10.38 10.83
C GLU A 95 1.25 9.93 10.10
N VAL A 96 1.30 9.62 8.79
CA VAL A 96 0.13 9.13 8.03
C VAL A 96 0.38 7.82 7.28
N ASP A 97 1.10 6.88 7.90
CA ASP A 97 1.03 5.44 7.57
C ASP A 97 0.91 4.58 8.86
N ALA A 98 0.47 5.19 9.96
CA ALA A 98 0.20 4.47 11.20
C ALA A 98 -1.25 3.97 11.19
N GLY A 99 -1.51 2.80 10.58
CA GLY A 99 -2.61 1.96 11.07
C GLY A 99 -3.49 1.19 10.08
N ASP A 100 -3.09 0.94 8.84
CA ASP A 100 -3.60 -0.23 8.13
C ASP A 100 -2.87 -1.46 8.66
N GLY A 101 -3.42 -2.05 9.74
CA GLY A 101 -2.97 -3.32 10.29
C GLY A 101 -2.68 -4.29 9.14
N LEU A 102 -1.43 -4.77 9.09
CA LEU A 102 -0.91 -5.53 7.96
C LEU A 102 -1.81 -6.75 7.76
N LEU A 103 -2.47 -6.81 6.59
CA LEU A 103 -3.36 -7.90 6.27
C LEU A 103 -2.54 -9.06 5.68
N LEU A 104 -2.36 -10.12 6.47
CA LEU A 104 -1.65 -11.32 6.01
C LEU A 104 -2.62 -12.31 5.36
N THR A 105 -2.39 -12.64 4.10
CA THR A 105 -3.16 -13.70 3.41
C THR A 105 -2.77 -15.07 3.94
N ARG A 106 -3.76 -15.92 4.26
CA ARG A 106 -3.57 -17.33 4.63
C ARG A 106 -3.91 -18.29 3.50
N GLY A 107 -4.74 -17.87 2.56
CA GLY A 107 -5.11 -18.62 1.37
C GLY A 107 -6.54 -19.16 1.38
N CYS A 108 -6.82 -20.12 0.49
CA CYS A 108 -8.15 -20.65 0.25
C CYS A 108 -8.41 -21.99 0.98
N TYR A 109 -9.52 -22.09 1.71
CA TYR A 109 -9.87 -23.25 2.54
C TYR A 109 -11.34 -23.64 2.41
N VAL A 110 -11.61 -24.93 2.53
CA VAL A 110 -12.98 -25.47 2.46
C VAL A 110 -13.78 -25.05 3.70
N ASP A 111 -15.04 -24.71 3.51
CA ASP A 111 -16.02 -24.52 4.58
C ASP A 111 -17.21 -25.49 4.44
N ARG A 112 -17.94 -25.71 5.53
CA ARG A 112 -19.13 -26.57 5.54
C ARG A 112 -20.26 -25.90 6.30
N SER A 113 -21.39 -25.67 5.65
CA SER A 113 -22.52 -24.92 6.21
C SER A 113 -23.10 -25.50 7.51
N GLY A 114 -23.05 -26.83 7.70
CA GLY A 114 -23.52 -27.49 8.93
C GLY A 114 -22.51 -27.49 10.09
N SER A 115 -21.24 -27.16 9.84
CA SER A 115 -20.18 -27.10 10.86
C SER A 115 -19.09 -26.13 10.40
N ARG A 116 -19.41 -24.84 10.36
CA ARG A 116 -18.52 -23.87 9.72
C ARG A 116 -17.14 -23.77 10.39
N ALA A 117 -16.11 -23.57 9.58
CA ALA A 117 -14.75 -23.26 10.02
C ALA A 117 -14.71 -21.90 10.71
N MET A 118 -15.48 -20.94 10.21
CA MET A 118 -15.70 -19.63 10.82
C MET A 118 -17.20 -19.48 11.09
N PRO A 119 -17.64 -19.53 12.36
CA PRO A 119 -19.05 -19.72 12.69
C PRO A 119 -19.93 -18.46 12.53
N GLU A 120 -19.34 -17.27 12.50
CA GLU A 120 -20.10 -16.01 12.55
C GLU A 120 -20.08 -15.27 11.22
N LEU A 121 -21.27 -15.01 10.66
CA LEU A 121 -21.44 -14.07 9.56
C LEU A 121 -21.48 -12.66 10.14
N LEU A 122 -20.45 -11.86 9.85
CA LEU A 122 -20.38 -10.48 10.34
C LEU A 122 -21.28 -9.56 9.50
N VAL A 123 -21.22 -9.72 8.18
CA VAL A 123 -21.93 -8.90 7.18
C VAL A 123 -21.85 -9.57 5.81
N SER A 124 -22.79 -9.24 4.92
CA SER A 124 -22.78 -9.65 3.51
C SER A 124 -22.82 -8.45 2.58
N TYR A 125 -21.82 -8.35 1.71
CA TYR A 125 -21.71 -7.34 0.65
C TYR A 125 -22.26 -7.84 -0.70
N ARG A 126 -22.79 -9.07 -0.72
CA ARG A 126 -23.38 -9.65 -1.94
C ARG A 126 -24.55 -8.79 -2.41
N GLY A 127 -24.46 -8.30 -3.66
CA GLY A 127 -25.49 -7.45 -4.29
C GLY A 127 -25.49 -5.98 -3.85
N ASN A 128 -24.81 -5.62 -2.76
CA ASN A 128 -24.74 -4.26 -2.23
C ASN A 128 -23.32 -3.68 -2.41
N GLY A 129 -23.00 -3.19 -3.60
CA GLY A 129 -21.75 -2.45 -3.82
C GLY A 129 -20.48 -3.29 -3.99
N LEU A 130 -20.59 -4.62 -4.11
CA LEU A 130 -19.47 -5.48 -4.52
C LEU A 130 -19.02 -5.10 -5.93
N ASP A 131 -17.79 -4.59 -6.03
CA ASP A 131 -17.13 -4.28 -7.29
C ASP A 131 -15.96 -5.24 -7.47
N TRP A 132 -16.09 -6.13 -8.46
CA TRP A 132 -15.03 -7.08 -8.78
C TRP A 132 -13.77 -6.42 -9.33
N SER A 133 -13.83 -5.18 -9.81
CA SER A 133 -12.64 -4.42 -10.19
C SER A 133 -11.91 -3.82 -9.00
N ASP A 134 -12.56 -3.80 -7.81
CA ASP A 134 -12.04 -3.24 -6.57
C ASP A 134 -12.54 -4.03 -5.35
N LEU A 135 -12.15 -5.31 -5.27
CA LEU A 135 -12.55 -6.21 -4.19
C LEU A 135 -11.96 -5.78 -2.84
N ASP A 136 -10.80 -5.12 -2.87
CA ASP A 136 -10.12 -4.63 -1.67
C ASP A 136 -10.98 -3.61 -0.94
N ASN A 137 -11.44 -2.56 -1.63
CA ASN A 137 -12.23 -1.51 -1.00
C ASN A 137 -13.71 -1.89 -0.81
N THR A 138 -14.25 -2.80 -1.61
CA THR A 138 -15.68 -3.15 -1.55
C THR A 138 -16.01 -4.32 -0.62
N VAL A 139 -15.04 -5.19 -0.31
CA VAL A 139 -15.28 -6.41 0.47
C VAL A 139 -14.23 -6.63 1.55
N ILE A 140 -12.94 -6.61 1.19
CA ILE A 140 -11.87 -7.11 2.07
C ILE A 140 -11.60 -6.14 3.21
N ILE A 141 -11.37 -4.85 2.91
CA ILE A 141 -11.13 -3.82 3.92
C ILE A 141 -12.36 -3.63 4.82
N PRO A 142 -13.59 -3.48 4.29
CA PRO A 142 -14.79 -3.42 5.14
C PRO A 142 -14.95 -4.65 6.05
N CYS A 143 -14.65 -5.85 5.55
CA CYS A 143 -14.70 -7.06 6.38
C CYS A 143 -13.63 -7.08 7.48
N ARG A 144 -12.41 -6.61 7.20
CA ARG A 144 -11.36 -6.40 8.21
C ARG A 144 -11.89 -5.51 9.33
N GLU A 145 -12.47 -4.36 9.00
CA GLU A 145 -13.01 -3.43 9.99
C GLU A 145 -14.12 -4.06 10.85
N GLU A 146 -15.01 -4.86 10.25
CA GLU A 146 -16.06 -5.57 10.99
C GLU A 146 -15.50 -6.65 11.93
N ALA A 147 -14.41 -7.31 11.54
CA ALA A 147 -13.70 -8.26 12.38
C ALA A 147 -12.96 -7.54 13.53
N GLU A 148 -12.30 -6.42 13.25
CA GLU A 148 -11.60 -5.59 14.26
C GLU A 148 -12.58 -5.04 15.31
N LYS A 149 -13.75 -4.54 14.89
CA LYS A 149 -14.81 -4.09 15.81
C LYS A 149 -15.25 -5.18 16.81
N ARG A 150 -15.09 -6.45 16.44
CA ARG A 150 -15.40 -7.62 17.27
C ARG A 150 -14.18 -8.23 17.95
N ASN A 151 -13.01 -7.62 17.81
CA ASN A 151 -11.72 -8.11 18.30
C ASN A 151 -11.32 -9.50 17.73
N TYR A 152 -11.75 -9.80 16.51
CA TYR A 152 -11.36 -11.04 15.83
C TYR A 152 -10.06 -10.86 15.07
N LYS A 153 -9.20 -11.89 15.13
CA LYS A 153 -7.83 -11.88 14.58
C LYS A 153 -7.76 -12.42 13.15
N CYS A 154 -8.76 -13.16 12.70
CA CYS A 154 -8.84 -13.71 11.35
C CYS A 154 -10.26 -13.62 10.82
N PHE A 155 -10.40 -13.40 9.52
CA PHE A 155 -11.67 -13.43 8.82
C PHE A 155 -11.51 -14.13 7.48
N GLY A 156 -12.63 -14.55 6.91
CA GLY A 156 -12.71 -15.21 5.63
C GLY A 156 -13.78 -14.56 4.79
N ILE A 157 -13.49 -14.36 3.51
CA ILE A 157 -14.51 -14.00 2.54
C ILE A 157 -15.03 -15.28 1.90
N GLN A 158 -16.35 -15.49 1.94
CA GLN A 158 -17.06 -16.60 1.30
C GLN A 158 -18.10 -16.07 0.32
N PHE A 159 -18.53 -16.89 -0.65
CA PHE A 159 -19.59 -16.53 -1.60
C PHE A 159 -19.35 -15.13 -2.21
N TYR A 160 -18.08 -14.85 -2.50
CA TYR A 160 -17.53 -13.64 -3.12
C TYR A 160 -17.61 -12.35 -2.29
N GLY A 161 -18.45 -12.30 -1.24
CA GLY A 161 -18.70 -11.05 -0.51
C GLY A 161 -19.30 -11.22 0.88
N GLU A 162 -19.41 -12.45 1.40
CA GLU A 162 -19.81 -12.66 2.79
C GLU A 162 -18.59 -12.65 3.68
N CYS A 163 -18.63 -11.82 4.72
CA CYS A 163 -17.60 -11.70 5.73
C CYS A 163 -17.88 -12.67 6.87
N TRP A 164 -17.08 -13.73 6.97
CA TRP A 164 -17.18 -14.75 8.02
C TRP A 164 -15.99 -14.66 8.98
N SER A 165 -16.21 -14.89 10.26
CA SER A 165 -15.17 -14.88 11.30
C SER A 165 -15.65 -15.63 12.56
N GLY A 166 -15.07 -15.32 13.71
CA GLY A 166 -15.40 -15.83 15.03
C GLY A 166 -14.20 -15.77 15.98
N PRO A 167 -14.40 -15.98 17.30
CA PRO A 167 -13.36 -15.86 18.31
C PRO A 167 -12.12 -16.73 18.04
N ASN A 168 -12.33 -17.94 17.50
CA ASN A 168 -11.27 -18.92 17.21
C ASN A 168 -11.00 -19.06 15.71
N ALA A 169 -11.40 -18.08 14.88
CA ALA A 169 -11.30 -18.19 13.42
C ALA A 169 -9.86 -18.46 12.95
N CYS A 170 -8.84 -17.95 13.65
CA CYS A 170 -7.44 -18.22 13.34
C CYS A 170 -6.98 -19.66 13.62
N ASP A 171 -7.71 -20.41 14.44
CA ASP A 171 -7.35 -21.78 14.80
C ASP A 171 -8.16 -22.83 14.03
N THR A 172 -9.29 -22.40 13.42
CA THR A 172 -10.27 -23.32 12.83
C THR A 172 -10.47 -23.15 11.33
N TYR A 173 -9.89 -22.12 10.71
CA TYR A 173 -10.13 -21.77 9.32
C TYR A 173 -9.76 -22.88 8.32
N ASP A 174 -8.76 -23.70 8.64
CA ASP A 174 -8.21 -24.74 7.78
C ASP A 174 -8.65 -26.15 8.16
N LYS A 175 -9.60 -26.30 9.10
CA LYS A 175 -10.02 -27.61 9.65
C LYS A 175 -10.57 -28.60 8.61
N TYR A 176 -10.88 -28.15 7.39
CA TYR A 176 -11.33 -28.97 6.27
C TYR A 176 -10.34 -29.06 5.11
N GLY A 177 -9.16 -28.46 5.24
CA GLY A 177 -8.12 -28.44 4.22
C GLY A 177 -8.28 -27.31 3.20
N LYS A 178 -7.36 -27.31 2.23
CA LYS A 178 -7.28 -26.33 1.15
C LYS A 178 -8.45 -26.49 0.16
N SER A 179 -8.82 -25.38 -0.47
CA SER A 179 -9.80 -25.34 -1.56
C SER A 179 -9.20 -24.61 -2.76
N ASP A 180 -9.68 -24.94 -3.95
CA ASP A 180 -9.36 -24.23 -5.20
C ASP A 180 -10.54 -23.36 -5.67
N GLU A 181 -11.60 -23.28 -4.85
CA GLU A 181 -12.82 -22.49 -5.10
C GLU A 181 -12.69 -21.05 -4.58
N CYS A 182 -11.54 -20.42 -4.74
CA CYS A 182 -11.35 -18.98 -4.51
C CYS A 182 -11.03 -18.28 -5.82
N PHE A 183 -11.31 -16.98 -5.88
CA PHE A 183 -11.28 -16.18 -7.09
C PHE A 183 -10.68 -14.81 -6.80
N CYS A 184 -10.30 -14.08 -7.82
CA CYS A 184 -9.82 -12.71 -7.67
C CYS A 184 -10.08 -11.87 -8.90
N SER A 185 -9.73 -10.60 -8.78
CA SER A 185 -9.67 -9.68 -9.90
C SER A 185 -8.34 -9.79 -10.64
N VAL A 186 -8.38 -9.50 -11.94
CA VAL A 186 -7.21 -9.29 -12.79
C VAL A 186 -7.20 -7.82 -13.20
N GLY A 187 -6.13 -7.11 -12.85
CA GLY A 187 -6.00 -5.69 -13.15
C GLY A 187 -5.96 -5.44 -14.66
N GLY A 188 -6.87 -4.58 -15.16
CA GLY A 188 -6.82 -4.05 -16.52
C GLY A 188 -7.32 -4.97 -17.64
N SER A 189 -8.35 -4.48 -18.36
CA SER A 189 -8.79 -4.83 -19.72
C SER A 189 -9.96 -5.82 -19.88
N SER A 190 -11.13 -5.22 -20.14
CA SER A 190 -12.10 -5.54 -21.21
C SER A 190 -12.72 -6.93 -21.36
N GLY A 191 -12.42 -7.89 -20.48
CA GLY A 191 -13.17 -9.14 -20.34
C GLY A 191 -13.44 -9.42 -18.88
N LYS A 192 -14.71 -9.63 -18.49
CA LYS A 192 -15.13 -10.00 -17.12
C LYS A 192 -14.70 -11.42 -16.76
N SER A 193 -13.39 -11.69 -16.76
CA SER A 193 -12.84 -12.96 -16.31
C SER A 193 -12.34 -12.79 -14.88
N TYR A 194 -12.92 -13.56 -13.96
CA TYR A 194 -12.45 -13.65 -12.58
C TYR A 194 -11.75 -15.00 -12.44
N PRO A 195 -10.41 -15.05 -12.58
CA PRO A 195 -9.68 -16.31 -12.52
C PRO A 195 -9.76 -16.90 -11.12
N ARG A 196 -9.48 -18.20 -11.05
CA ARG A 196 -9.26 -18.87 -9.77
C ARG A 196 -7.99 -18.32 -9.12
N TYR A 197 -8.01 -18.22 -7.79
CA TYR A 197 -6.82 -17.94 -7.00
C TYR A 197 -5.83 -19.08 -7.17
N ASP A 198 -4.59 -18.74 -7.52
CA ASP A 198 -3.47 -19.65 -7.58
C ASP A 198 -2.30 -19.03 -6.81
N PRO A 199 -1.80 -19.68 -5.74
CA PRO A 199 -0.69 -19.16 -4.95
C PRO A 199 0.64 -19.06 -5.72
N GLU A 200 0.77 -19.76 -6.85
CA GLU A 200 1.99 -19.78 -7.69
C GLU A 200 1.96 -18.72 -8.81
N HIS A 201 0.78 -18.19 -9.16
CA HIS A 201 0.63 -17.20 -10.22
C HIS A 201 0.43 -15.78 -9.69
N GLU A 202 1.40 -14.92 -9.96
CA GLU A 202 1.45 -13.54 -9.47
C GLU A 202 0.64 -12.59 -10.36
N HIS A 203 -0.69 -12.57 -10.20
CA HIS A 203 -1.54 -11.45 -10.68
C HIS A 203 -2.96 -11.43 -10.07
N CYS A 204 -3.10 -11.86 -8.82
CA CYS A 204 -4.39 -12.04 -8.18
C CYS A 204 -4.68 -10.90 -7.21
N LEU A 205 -5.55 -9.97 -7.60
CA LEU A 205 -5.90 -8.79 -6.82
C LEU A 205 -7.19 -9.04 -6.03
N GLY A 206 -7.14 -8.77 -4.71
CA GLY A 206 -8.27 -8.95 -3.80
C GLY A 206 -8.89 -10.35 -3.81
N PRO A 207 -8.15 -11.42 -3.44
CA PRO A 207 -8.68 -12.77 -3.49
C PRO A 207 -9.82 -13.05 -2.49
N VAL A 208 -10.92 -13.60 -2.99
CA VAL A 208 -12.14 -13.90 -2.22
C VAL A 208 -12.55 -15.36 -2.39
N GLY A 209 -13.23 -15.91 -1.39
CA GLY A 209 -13.73 -17.28 -1.45
C GLY A 209 -15.03 -17.39 -2.25
N GLY A 210 -15.18 -18.49 -2.97
CA GLY A 210 -16.36 -18.85 -3.73
C GLY A 210 -17.36 -19.65 -2.90
N SER A 211 -18.04 -20.60 -3.54
CA SER A 211 -19.07 -21.41 -2.90
C SER A 211 -18.46 -22.34 -1.85
N LEU A 212 -18.86 -22.18 -0.59
CA LEU A 212 -18.37 -22.99 0.54
C LEU A 212 -16.83 -23.06 0.64
N ALA A 213 -16.15 -21.97 0.27
CA ALA A 213 -14.73 -21.80 0.47
C ALA A 213 -14.47 -20.41 1.07
N ASN A 214 -13.62 -20.35 2.09
CA ASN A 214 -13.17 -19.10 2.69
C ASN A 214 -11.81 -18.75 2.11
N PHE A 215 -11.66 -17.55 1.53
CA PHE A 215 -10.34 -16.95 1.39
C PHE A 215 -10.01 -16.21 2.67
N VAL A 216 -8.96 -16.63 3.35
CA VAL A 216 -8.70 -16.28 4.74
C VAL A 216 -7.60 -15.24 4.86
N TYR A 217 -7.84 -14.26 5.71
CA TYR A 217 -6.92 -13.21 6.09
C TYR A 217 -6.70 -13.20 7.61
N LYS A 218 -5.49 -12.82 8.02
CA LYS A 218 -5.12 -12.55 9.41
C LYS A 218 -4.82 -11.07 9.59
N ILE A 219 -5.33 -10.51 10.67
CA ILE A 219 -5.12 -9.13 11.11
C ILE A 219 -3.96 -9.15 12.12
N ASP A 220 -2.88 -8.42 11.83
CA ASP A 220 -1.71 -8.29 12.72
C ASP A 220 -1.83 -7.10 13.69
#